data_AF-A0AAE6WEK1-F1
#
_entry.id   AF-A0AAE6WEK1-F1
#
_cell.length_a   1.000
_cell.length_b   1.000
_cell.length_c   1.000
_cell.angle_alpha   90.00
_cell.angle_beta   90.00
_cell.angle_gamma   90.00
#
_symmetry.space_group_name_H-M   'P 1'
#
loop_
_entity.id
_entity.type
_entity.pdbx_description
1 polymer ?
#
loop_
_entity_poly.entity_id
_entity_poly.type
_entity_poly.pdbx_seq_one_letter_code
_entity_poly.pdbx_strand_id
1 'polypeptide(L)'
;MAAPEEAPGAALRGELLEELLRDETHPDVLEALLVALVVRHDARPGAAPGERDGHAARLRSAVLRVGTVLARSPEGGRRLDRRLAELARSVPGFAAYALAWYDEDPGVWRALVGSGGLRTIEDVAAAGSRTASAGTPDAERVPSAWHS
;
A
#
# COMPACT_ATOMS: atom_id res chain seq x y z
N MET A 1 7.61 1.12 -30.09
CA MET A 1 7.21 1.61 -28.75
C MET A 1 7.67 0.55 -27.77
N ALA A 2 8.82 0.73 -27.12
CA ALA A 2 9.36 -0.26 -26.20
C ALA A 2 8.51 -0.25 -24.92
N ALA A 3 7.88 -1.37 -24.59
CA ALA A 3 7.33 -1.55 -23.26
C ALA A 3 8.49 -1.39 -22.25
N PRO A 4 8.26 -0.78 -21.08
CA PRO A 4 9.29 -0.79 -20.03
C PRO A 4 9.55 -2.26 -19.70
N GLU A 5 10.67 -2.80 -20.17
CA GLU A 5 11.03 -4.17 -19.85
C GLU A 5 11.17 -4.23 -18.33
N GLU A 6 10.28 -5.01 -17.72
CA GLU A 6 10.33 -5.24 -16.29
C GLU A 6 11.73 -5.74 -15.97
N ALA A 7 12.47 -5.00 -15.15
CA ALA A 7 13.84 -5.38 -14.82
C ALA A 7 13.83 -6.86 -14.42
N PRO A 8 14.68 -7.74 -14.99
CA PRO A 8 14.52 -9.20 -14.91
C PRO A 8 14.38 -9.74 -13.49
N GLY A 9 14.92 -9.04 -12.49
CA GLY A 9 14.73 -9.38 -11.08
C GLY A 9 13.33 -9.07 -10.50
N ALA A 10 12.52 -8.20 -11.10
CA ALA A 10 11.13 -7.95 -10.71
C ALA A 10 10.24 -9.11 -11.18
N ALA A 11 10.42 -9.56 -12.43
CA ALA A 11 9.74 -10.73 -12.98
C ALA A 11 10.01 -11.99 -12.13
N LEU A 12 11.28 -12.29 -11.86
CA LEU A 12 11.66 -13.44 -11.03
C LEU A 12 11.05 -13.38 -9.60
N ARG A 13 10.93 -12.18 -9.02
CA ARG A 13 10.28 -12.03 -7.70
C ARG A 13 8.78 -12.29 -7.77
N GLY A 14 8.13 -11.94 -8.88
CA GLY A 14 6.74 -12.29 -9.15
C GLY A 14 6.55 -13.80 -9.25
N GLU A 15 7.39 -14.47 -10.02
CA GLU A 15 7.37 -15.94 -10.18
C GLU A 15 7.61 -16.67 -8.86
N LEU A 16 8.63 -16.26 -8.09
CA LEU A 16 8.91 -16.85 -6.78
C LEU A 16 7.76 -16.64 -5.79
N LEU A 17 7.09 -15.48 -5.86
CA LEU A 17 5.90 -15.23 -5.05
C LEU A 17 4.76 -16.15 -5.46
N GLU A 18 4.54 -16.36 -6.76
CA GLU A 18 3.51 -17.28 -7.27
C GLU A 18 3.78 -18.72 -6.86
N GLU A 19 5.03 -19.17 -6.94
CA GLU A 19 5.44 -20.50 -6.50
C GLU A 19 5.20 -20.67 -5.00
N LEU A 20 5.66 -19.70 -4.18
CA LEU A 20 5.46 -19.73 -2.74
C LEU A 20 3.96 -19.80 -2.38
N LEU A 21 3.13 -18.97 -3.02
CA LEU A 21 1.69 -18.92 -2.74
C LEU A 21 0.90 -20.13 -3.26
N ARG A 22 1.51 -20.98 -4.09
CA ARG A 22 0.88 -22.22 -4.55
C ARG A 22 0.71 -23.22 -3.40
N ASP A 23 1.75 -23.35 -2.58
CA ASP A 23 1.83 -24.37 -1.53
C ASP A 23 1.64 -23.79 -0.13
N GLU A 24 1.97 -22.50 0.07
CA GLU A 24 1.88 -21.88 1.38
C GLU A 24 0.42 -21.59 1.79
N THR A 25 0.05 -22.08 2.97
CA THR A 25 -1.29 -21.91 3.57
C THR A 25 -1.23 -21.51 5.04
N HIS A 26 -0.04 -21.51 5.64
CA HIS A 26 0.15 -21.17 7.04
C HIS A 26 -0.07 -19.67 7.26
N PRO A 27 -1.04 -19.29 8.11
CA PRO A 27 -1.46 -17.89 8.23
C PRO A 27 -0.32 -16.98 8.72
N ASP A 28 0.56 -17.47 9.60
CA ASP A 28 1.70 -16.68 10.08
C ASP A 28 2.71 -16.33 8.97
N VAL A 29 2.94 -17.24 8.02
CA VAL A 29 3.86 -16.99 6.88
C VAL A 29 3.25 -15.97 5.94
N LEU A 30 1.96 -16.11 5.64
CA LEU A 30 1.23 -15.18 4.78
C LEU A 30 1.14 -13.77 5.42
N GLU A 31 0.91 -13.68 6.74
CA GLU A 31 0.97 -12.41 7.47
C GLU A 31 2.37 -11.78 7.41
N ALA A 32 3.43 -12.57 7.65
CA ALA A 32 4.80 -12.07 7.57
C ALA A 32 5.15 -11.58 6.16
N LEU A 33 4.70 -12.30 5.13
CA LEU A 33 4.90 -11.93 3.73
C LEU A 33 4.18 -10.63 3.38
N LEU A 34 2.92 -10.46 3.83
CA LEU A 34 2.17 -9.23 3.67
C LEU A 34 2.92 -8.03 4.27
N VAL A 35 3.41 -8.17 5.51
CA VAL A 35 4.18 -7.13 6.19
C VAL A 35 5.45 -6.80 5.40
N ALA A 36 6.21 -7.82 4.98
CA ALA A 36 7.46 -7.63 4.23
C ALA A 36 7.23 -6.90 2.90
N LEU A 37 6.15 -7.21 2.17
CA LEU A 37 5.81 -6.56 0.91
C LEU A 37 5.54 -5.06 1.11
N VAL A 38 4.75 -4.72 2.12
CA VAL A 38 4.33 -3.34 2.40
C VAL A 38 5.49 -2.50 2.93
N VAL A 39 6.26 -3.02 3.90
CA VAL A 39 7.42 -2.32 4.47
C VAL A 39 8.51 -2.10 3.40
N ARG A 40 8.74 -3.08 2.52
CA ARG A 40 9.73 -2.95 1.44
C ARG A 40 9.35 -1.88 0.41
N HIS A 41 8.06 -1.70 0.16
CA HIS A 41 7.58 -0.67 -0.77
C HIS A 41 7.89 0.73 -0.26
N ASP A 42 7.72 0.99 1.04
CA ASP A 42 8.03 2.28 1.68
C ASP A 42 9.53 2.61 1.64
N ALA A 43 10.39 1.60 1.75
CA ALA A 43 11.85 1.76 1.77
C ALA A 43 12.50 2.19 0.44
N ARG A 44 11.73 2.59 -0.60
CA ARG A 44 12.27 3.10 -1.87
C ARG A 44 12.09 4.62 -2.02
N PRO A 45 12.92 5.44 -1.35
CA PRO A 45 12.95 6.88 -1.61
C PRO A 45 13.52 7.17 -3.01
N GLY A 46 12.90 8.12 -3.73
CA GLY A 46 13.49 8.71 -4.94
C GLY A 46 13.03 8.16 -6.30
N ALA A 47 12.09 7.21 -6.35
CA ALA A 47 11.54 6.73 -7.64
C ALA A 47 10.88 7.88 -8.44
N ALA A 48 10.96 7.85 -9.77
CA ALA A 48 10.26 8.82 -10.62
C ALA A 48 8.73 8.63 -10.52
N PRO A 49 7.90 9.67 -10.75
CA PRO A 49 6.43 9.56 -10.62
C PRO A 49 5.81 8.34 -11.33
N GLY A 50 6.17 8.08 -12.60
CA GLY A 50 5.65 6.90 -13.32
C GLY A 50 6.17 5.54 -12.82
N GLU A 51 7.34 5.51 -12.19
CA GLU A 51 7.86 4.30 -11.54
C GLU A 51 7.14 4.03 -10.21
N ARG A 52 6.69 5.08 -9.51
CA ARG A 52 5.86 4.96 -8.30
C ARG A 52 4.53 4.33 -8.62
N ASP A 53 3.88 4.74 -9.72
CA ASP A 53 2.59 4.18 -10.13
C ASP A 53 2.71 2.69 -10.47
N GLY A 54 3.72 2.31 -11.27
CA GLY A 54 4.01 0.91 -11.57
C GLY A 54 4.43 0.09 -10.34
N HIS A 55 5.06 0.72 -9.34
CA HIS A 55 5.41 0.05 -8.08
C HIS A 55 4.20 -0.15 -7.17
N ALA A 56 3.35 0.85 -7.05
CA ALA A 56 2.09 0.78 -6.30
C ALA A 56 1.14 -0.26 -6.90
N ALA A 57 1.04 -0.33 -8.23
CA ALA A 57 0.26 -1.36 -8.92
C ALA A 57 0.79 -2.78 -8.60
N ARG A 58 2.11 -2.99 -8.61
CA ARG A 58 2.72 -4.27 -8.22
C ARG A 58 2.49 -4.61 -6.77
N LEU A 59 2.59 -3.63 -5.87
CA LEU A 59 2.27 -3.85 -4.45
C LEU A 59 0.80 -4.26 -4.30
N ARG A 60 -0.13 -3.55 -4.95
CA ARG A 60 -1.55 -3.89 -4.96
C ARG A 60 -1.76 -5.34 -5.39
N SER A 61 -1.19 -5.75 -6.52
CA SER A 61 -1.31 -7.13 -7.02
C SER A 61 -0.75 -8.14 -6.03
N ALA A 62 0.39 -7.87 -5.40
CA ALA A 62 0.98 -8.77 -4.41
C ALA A 62 0.12 -8.88 -3.15
N VAL A 63 -0.38 -7.76 -2.61
CA VAL A 63 -1.28 -7.73 -1.45
C VAL A 63 -2.58 -8.49 -1.75
N LEU A 64 -3.17 -8.31 -2.93
CA LEU A 64 -4.38 -9.03 -3.33
C LEU A 64 -4.16 -10.54 -3.38
N ARG A 65 -3.02 -11.00 -3.93
CA ARG A 65 -2.70 -12.44 -4.00
C ARG A 65 -2.51 -13.05 -2.62
N VAL A 66 -1.68 -12.43 -1.77
CA VAL A 66 -1.43 -12.91 -0.40
C VAL A 66 -2.72 -12.86 0.42
N GLY A 67 -3.45 -11.74 0.33
CA GLY A 67 -4.72 -11.55 1.01
C GLY A 67 -5.76 -12.59 0.62
N THR A 68 -5.86 -12.93 -0.66
CA THR A 68 -6.77 -13.98 -1.15
C THR A 68 -6.45 -15.34 -0.54
N VAL A 69 -5.17 -15.72 -0.47
CA VAL A 69 -4.78 -17.00 0.12
C VAL A 69 -5.07 -17.01 1.62
N LEU A 70 -4.73 -15.92 2.33
CA LEU A 70 -4.96 -15.80 3.77
C LEU A 70 -6.47 -15.81 4.09
N ALA A 71 -7.30 -15.14 3.31
CA ALA A 71 -8.75 -15.05 3.50
C ALA A 71 -9.51 -16.34 3.16
N ARG A 72 -8.85 -17.42 2.70
CA ARG A 72 -9.50 -18.73 2.47
C ARG A 72 -10.09 -19.33 3.74
N SER A 73 -9.64 -18.90 4.92
CA SER A 73 -10.23 -19.28 6.21
C SER A 73 -10.80 -18.06 6.94
N PRO A 74 -11.87 -18.21 7.75
CA PRO A 74 -12.39 -17.09 8.54
C PRO A 74 -11.37 -16.47 9.50
N GLU A 75 -10.47 -17.29 10.05
CA GLU A 75 -9.38 -16.82 10.91
C GLU A 75 -8.36 -15.99 10.12
N GLY A 76 -7.97 -16.47 8.94
CA GLY A 76 -7.08 -15.72 8.07
C GLY A 76 -7.71 -14.41 7.57
N GLY A 77 -9.01 -14.37 7.29
CA GLY A 77 -9.72 -13.12 6.97
C GLY A 77 -9.64 -12.09 8.11
N ARG A 78 -9.85 -12.52 9.37
CA ARG A 78 -9.68 -11.63 10.55
C ARG A 78 -8.24 -11.15 10.71
N ARG A 79 -7.27 -12.04 10.48
CA ARG A 79 -5.84 -11.73 10.54
C ARG A 79 -5.45 -10.71 9.47
N LEU A 80 -5.93 -10.88 8.24
CA LEU A 80 -5.73 -9.94 7.14
C LEU A 80 -6.28 -8.55 7.49
N ASP A 81 -7.53 -8.48 7.94
CA ASP A 81 -8.20 -7.24 8.33
C ASP A 81 -7.41 -6.47 9.39
N ARG A 82 -7.03 -7.18 10.47
CA ARG A 82 -6.20 -6.63 11.54
C ARG A 82 -4.85 -6.14 11.02
N ARG A 83 -4.15 -6.93 10.20
CA ARG A 83 -2.80 -6.59 9.72
C ARG A 83 -2.79 -5.41 8.77
N LEU A 84 -3.78 -5.30 7.87
CA LEU A 84 -3.90 -4.13 7.01
C LEU A 84 -4.15 -2.85 7.83
N ALA A 85 -4.98 -2.93 8.88
CA ALA A 85 -5.22 -1.82 9.80
C ALA A 85 -3.96 -1.42 10.59
N GLU A 86 -3.13 -2.37 11.00
CA GLU A 86 -1.85 -2.11 11.67
C GLU A 86 -0.82 -1.49 10.71
N LEU A 87 -0.74 -1.99 9.47
CA LEU A 87 0.13 -1.45 8.44
C LEU A 87 -0.28 -0.02 8.06
N ALA A 88 -1.58 0.27 7.98
CA ALA A 88 -2.07 1.62 7.70
C ALA A 88 -1.59 2.64 8.73
N ARG A 89 -1.52 2.25 10.01
CA ARG A 89 -1.03 3.11 11.10
C ARG A 89 0.50 3.23 11.15
N SER A 90 1.22 2.19 10.74
CA SER A 90 2.66 2.07 10.96
C SER A 90 3.52 2.40 9.75
N VAL A 91 2.99 2.25 8.53
CA VAL A 91 3.71 2.48 7.28
C VAL A 91 3.21 3.78 6.63
N PRO A 92 4.06 4.82 6.54
CA PRO A 92 3.69 6.09 5.90
C PRO A 92 3.14 5.90 4.48
N GLY A 93 2.10 6.65 4.14
CA GLY A 93 1.50 6.62 2.80
C GLY A 93 0.69 5.36 2.46
N PHE A 94 0.88 4.23 3.17
CA PHE A 94 0.17 2.98 2.86
C PHE A 94 -1.36 3.15 2.95
N ALA A 95 -1.87 3.87 3.94
CA ALA A 95 -3.31 4.12 4.07
C ALA A 95 -3.90 4.84 2.84
N ALA A 96 -3.17 5.79 2.25
CA ALA A 96 -3.63 6.51 1.06
C ALA A 96 -3.63 5.60 -0.19
N TYR A 97 -2.59 4.78 -0.37
CA TYR A 97 -2.54 3.81 -1.46
C TYR A 97 -3.63 2.75 -1.33
N ALA A 98 -3.80 2.20 -0.13
CA ALA A 98 -4.82 1.21 0.15
C ALA A 98 -6.20 1.79 -0.18
N LEU A 99 -6.53 2.99 0.31
CA LEU A 99 -7.80 3.66 0.03
C LEU A 99 -8.05 3.84 -1.48
N ALA A 100 -7.05 4.29 -2.23
CA ALA A 100 -7.16 4.39 -3.69
C ALA A 100 -7.47 3.03 -4.34
N TRP A 101 -6.86 1.94 -3.87
CA TRP A 101 -7.16 0.60 -4.39
C TRP A 101 -8.57 0.12 -4.04
N TYR A 102 -9.09 0.47 -2.85
CA TYR A 102 -10.47 0.18 -2.46
C TYR A 102 -11.46 0.92 -3.37
N ASP A 103 -11.19 2.19 -3.69
CA ASP A 103 -12.04 2.99 -4.56
C ASP A 103 -12.03 2.49 -6.01
N GLU A 104 -10.88 2.01 -6.49
CA GLU A 104 -10.74 1.43 -7.83
C GLU A 104 -11.47 0.09 -8.01
N ASP A 105 -11.45 -0.79 -7.01
CA ASP A 105 -12.15 -2.09 -7.06
C ASP A 105 -12.81 -2.46 -5.72
N PRO A 106 -13.95 -1.83 -5.39
CA PRO A 106 -14.59 -2.04 -4.10
C PRO A 106 -15.06 -3.48 -3.88
N GLY A 107 -15.39 -4.20 -4.96
CA GLY A 107 -15.94 -5.55 -4.90
C GLY A 107 -14.91 -6.57 -4.42
N VAL A 108 -13.72 -6.56 -5.03
CA VAL A 108 -12.63 -7.47 -4.65
C VAL A 108 -12.19 -7.21 -3.21
N TRP A 109 -12.02 -5.95 -2.83
CA TRP A 109 -11.52 -5.63 -1.49
C TRP A 109 -12.54 -5.86 -0.37
N ARG A 110 -13.84 -5.66 -0.61
CA ARG A 110 -14.89 -6.00 0.37
C ARG A 110 -14.99 -7.51 0.63
N ALA A 111 -14.61 -8.34 -0.33
CA ALA A 111 -14.55 -9.78 -0.14
C ALA A 111 -13.34 -10.20 0.73
N LEU A 112 -12.29 -9.39 0.77
CA LEU A 112 -11.03 -9.68 1.48
C LEU A 112 -10.96 -9.04 2.87
N VAL A 113 -11.57 -7.87 3.07
CA VAL A 113 -11.34 -7.03 4.25
C VAL A 113 -12.66 -6.77 4.99
N GLY A 114 -12.61 -6.89 6.31
CA GLY A 114 -13.74 -6.60 7.17
C GLY A 114 -14.02 -5.09 7.26
N SER A 115 -15.18 -4.74 7.79
CA SER A 115 -15.55 -3.33 7.98
C SER A 115 -14.66 -2.58 8.98
N GLY A 116 -14.03 -3.28 9.92
CA GLY A 116 -13.16 -2.70 10.95
C GLY A 116 -11.82 -2.22 10.40
N GLY A 117 -11.14 -3.05 9.59
CA GLY A 117 -9.88 -2.67 8.96
C GLY A 117 -10.05 -1.54 7.94
N LEU A 118 -11.09 -1.62 7.09
CA LEU A 118 -11.38 -0.56 6.13
C LEU A 118 -11.59 0.79 6.80
N ARG A 119 -12.38 0.85 7.88
CA ARG A 119 -12.62 2.10 8.61
C ARG A 119 -11.34 2.69 9.20
N THR A 120 -10.44 1.83 9.69
CA THR A 120 -9.12 2.30 10.16
C THR A 120 -8.32 2.95 9.02
N ILE A 121 -8.32 2.33 7.85
CA ILE A 121 -7.57 2.82 6.68
C ILE A 121 -8.10 4.20 6.26
N GLU A 122 -9.42 4.34 6.19
CA GLU A 122 -10.10 5.63 5.92
C GLU A 122 -9.70 6.70 6.94
N ASP A 123 -9.77 6.39 8.25
CA ASP A 123 -9.45 7.33 9.33
C ASP A 123 -7.99 7.81 9.26
N VAL A 124 -7.05 6.90 9.00
CA VAL A 124 -5.61 7.24 8.89
C VAL A 124 -5.33 8.07 7.62
N ALA A 125 -5.91 7.69 6.49
CA ALA A 125 -5.76 8.45 5.24
C ALA A 125 -6.31 9.90 5.39
N ALA A 126 -7.47 10.06 6.03
CA ALA A 126 -8.06 11.37 6.32
C ALA A 126 -7.25 12.19 7.36
N ALA A 127 -6.56 11.55 8.29
CA ALA A 127 -5.64 12.24 9.20
C ALA A 127 -4.35 12.71 8.47
N GLY A 128 -3.82 11.89 7.57
CA GLY A 128 -2.66 12.23 6.74
C GLY A 128 -2.92 13.39 5.78
N SER A 129 -4.10 13.46 5.15
CA SER A 129 -4.46 14.57 4.27
C SER A 129 -4.65 15.89 5.03
N ARG A 130 -5.22 15.86 6.25
CA ARG A 130 -5.35 17.04 7.11
C ARG A 130 -4.00 17.59 7.58
N THR A 131 -3.06 16.72 7.94
CA THR A 131 -1.71 17.12 8.35
C THR A 131 -0.91 17.69 7.18
N ALA A 132 -1.06 17.15 5.97
CA ALA A 132 -0.47 17.73 4.75
C ALA A 132 -1.05 19.13 4.44
N SER A 133 -2.36 19.32 4.61
CA SER A 133 -3.02 20.62 4.40
C SER A 133 -2.61 21.68 5.43
N ALA A 134 -2.42 21.30 6.70
CA ALA A 134 -1.95 22.20 7.77
C ALA A 134 -0.46 22.61 7.63
N GLY A 135 0.31 21.89 6.81
CA GLY A 135 1.74 22.11 6.57
C GLY A 135 2.08 23.16 5.51
N THR A 136 1.10 23.93 5.01
CA THR A 136 1.38 25.08 4.14
C THR A 136 1.37 26.35 4.99
N PRO A 137 2.49 26.78 5.59
CA PRO A 137 2.57 28.11 6.18
C PRO A 137 2.44 29.14 5.06
N ASP A 138 1.55 30.08 5.31
CA ASP A 138 1.33 31.31 4.58
C ASP A 138 2.65 31.95 4.11
N ALA A 139 2.95 31.78 2.83
CA ALA A 139 4.02 32.50 2.16
C ALA A 139 3.53 33.91 1.85
N GLU A 140 3.22 34.70 2.89
CA GLU A 140 2.79 36.08 2.72
C GLU A 140 3.84 37.08 3.25
N ARG A 141 4.28 37.90 2.30
CA ARG A 141 4.97 39.19 2.42
C ARG A 141 6.41 39.17 2.94
N VAL A 142 7.33 39.00 1.99
CA VAL A 142 8.58 39.77 2.00
C VAL A 142 8.24 41.22 1.62
N PRO A 143 8.40 42.22 2.50
CA PRO A 143 8.30 43.62 2.10
C PRO A 143 9.53 43.96 1.26
N SER A 144 9.32 44.28 -0.01
CA SER A 144 10.34 44.83 -0.90
C SER A 144 10.72 46.24 -0.43
N ALA A 145 11.60 46.32 0.56
CA ALA A 145 12.19 47.57 1.05
C ALA A 145 13.70 47.50 0.90
N TRP A 146 14.20 47.81 -0.30
CA TRP A 146 15.54 48.38 -0.45
C TRP A 146 15.42 49.60 -1.36
N HIS A 147 15.62 50.75 -0.72
CA HIS A 147 15.65 52.08 -1.27
C HIS A 147 16.93 52.33 -2.08
N SER A 148 16.76 53.18 -3.10
CA SER A 148 17.65 54.25 -3.60
C SER A 148 19.11 53.96 -3.92
#